data_AF-A0A9Q4CEF3-F1
#
_entry.id   AF-A0A9Q4CEF3-F1
#
_cell.length_a   1.000
_cell.length_b   1.000
_cell.length_c   1.000
_cell.angle_alpha   90.00
_cell.angle_beta   90.00
_cell.angle_gamma   90.00
#
_symmetry.space_group_name_H-M   'P 1'
#
loop_
_entity.id
_entity.type
_entity.pdbx_description
1 polymer ?
#
loop_
_entity_poly.entity_id
_entity_poly.type
_entity_poly.pdbx_seq_one_letter_code
_entity_poly.pdbx_strand_id
1 'polypeptide(L)'
;MTEAQELADLRKRVTDLESRVRRLEHPGPPEPPSTDGQGAITGTVRYSGELTAPEQLRWAITLEAEAARLLPGEKIAEIFTALSSPVRLVMLRELIAGPAAPKQLQELLGYSSPGPLYHHLKPLQSAGIIERDGDGRYHVPAPGVVPLLLLLASAGDVAGEFRGASAHDR
;
A
#
# COMPACT_ATOMS: atom_id res chain seq x y z
N MET A 1 -26.83 -30.27 -42.82
CA MET A 1 -25.40 -30.16 -42.46
C MET A 1 -24.78 -31.53 -42.64
N THR A 2 -23.60 -31.60 -43.24
CA THR A 2 -22.90 -32.88 -43.46
C THR A 2 -22.24 -33.33 -42.16
N GLU A 3 -22.19 -34.64 -41.91
CA GLU A 3 -21.54 -35.28 -40.77
C GLU A 3 -20.08 -34.80 -40.55
N ALA A 4 -19.40 -34.44 -41.65
CA ALA A 4 -18.07 -33.83 -41.62
C ALA A 4 -18.03 -32.44 -40.96
N GLN A 5 -19.08 -31.64 -41.09
CA GLN A 5 -19.20 -30.32 -40.45
C GLN A 5 -19.42 -30.47 -38.94
N GLU A 6 -20.25 -31.42 -38.54
CA GLU A 6 -20.51 -31.70 -37.12
C GLU A 6 -19.27 -32.23 -36.41
N LEU A 7 -18.49 -33.09 -37.07
CA LEU A 7 -17.23 -33.59 -36.52
C LEU A 7 -16.17 -32.47 -36.40
N ALA A 8 -16.13 -31.53 -37.34
CA ALA A 8 -15.23 -30.38 -37.28
C ALA A 8 -15.60 -29.44 -36.12
N ASP A 9 -16.88 -29.14 -35.94
CA ASP A 9 -17.39 -28.33 -34.84
C ASP A 9 -17.13 -28.98 -33.48
N LEU A 10 -17.31 -30.30 -33.38
CA LEU A 10 -17.05 -31.03 -32.15
C LEU A 10 -15.56 -31.03 -31.79
N ARG A 11 -14.67 -31.24 -32.78
CA ARG A 11 -13.21 -31.15 -32.58
C ARG A 11 -12.79 -29.77 -32.09
N LYS A 12 -13.34 -28.71 -32.68
CA LYS A 12 -13.08 -27.33 -32.26
C LYS A 12 -13.52 -27.10 -30.80
N ARG A 13 -14.72 -27.55 -30.43
CA ARG A 13 -15.23 -27.44 -29.05
C ARG A 13 -14.37 -28.19 -28.05
N VAL A 14 -13.87 -29.38 -28.40
CA VAL A 14 -12.97 -30.15 -27.54
C VAL A 14 -11.65 -29.42 -27.33
N THR A 15 -11.03 -28.89 -28.40
CA THR A 15 -9.78 -28.12 -28.28
C THR A 15 -9.93 -26.85 -27.43
N ASP A 16 -11.06 -26.15 -27.56
CA ASP A 16 -11.37 -24.99 -26.72
C ASP A 16 -11.55 -25.39 -25.24
N LEU A 17 -12.20 -26.53 -24.97
CA LEU A 17 -12.39 -27.05 -23.62
C LEU A 17 -11.08 -27.50 -22.98
N GLU A 18 -10.24 -28.25 -23.71
CA GLU A 18 -8.92 -28.68 -23.25
C GLU A 18 -8.03 -27.47 -22.92
N SER A 19 -8.09 -26.42 -23.74
CA SER A 19 -7.35 -25.17 -23.49
C SER A 19 -7.84 -24.45 -22.22
N ARG A 20 -9.15 -24.45 -21.96
CA ARG A 20 -9.74 -23.87 -20.74
C ARG A 20 -9.36 -24.67 -19.49
N VAL A 21 -9.41 -25.99 -19.56
CA VAL A 21 -9.04 -26.89 -18.45
C VAL A 21 -7.58 -26.71 -18.09
N ARG A 22 -6.68 -26.63 -19.08
CA ARG A 22 -5.25 -26.41 -18.83
C ARG A 22 -4.97 -25.11 -18.06
N ARG A 23 -5.71 -24.03 -18.34
CA ARG A 23 -5.60 -22.76 -17.60
C ARG A 23 -6.10 -22.86 -16.15
N LEU A 24 -7.11 -23.69 -15.89
CA LEU A 24 -7.63 -23.91 -14.54
C LEU A 24 -6.71 -24.81 -13.71
N GLU A 25 -6.11 -25.82 -14.33
CA GLU A 25 -5.20 -26.77 -13.66
C GLU A 25 -3.83 -26.15 -13.37
N HIS A 26 -3.40 -25.16 -14.17
CA HIS A 26 -2.14 -24.43 -13.99
C HIS A 26 -2.40 -22.93 -13.89
N PRO A 27 -2.90 -22.43 -12.75
CA PRO A 27 -3.06 -20.99 -12.55
C PRO A 27 -1.68 -20.33 -12.57
N GLY A 28 -1.39 -19.61 -13.65
CA GLY A 28 -0.28 -18.66 -13.67
C GLY A 28 -0.50 -17.54 -12.65
N PRO A 29 0.51 -16.67 -12.42
CA PRO A 29 0.30 -15.46 -11.62
C PRO A 29 -0.93 -14.71 -12.15
N PRO A 30 -1.77 -14.13 -11.28
CA PRO A 30 -3.05 -13.54 -11.69
C PRO A 30 -2.81 -12.54 -12.82
N GLU A 31 -3.41 -12.81 -13.99
CA GLU A 31 -3.47 -11.82 -15.07
C GLU A 31 -4.18 -10.58 -14.55
N PRO A 32 -3.65 -9.37 -14.81
CA PRO A 32 -4.35 -8.14 -14.45
C PRO A 32 -5.72 -8.13 -15.15
N PRO A 33 -6.78 -7.68 -14.47
CA PRO A 33 -8.13 -7.69 -15.05
C PRO A 33 -8.15 -6.89 -16.36
N SER A 34 -8.74 -7.50 -17.40
CA SER A 34 -9.00 -6.86 -18.69
C SER A 34 -9.83 -5.59 -18.50
N THR A 35 -9.27 -4.47 -18.95
CA THR A 35 -9.80 -3.10 -18.72
C THR A 35 -10.82 -2.69 -19.79
N ASP A 36 -11.60 -3.63 -20.31
CA ASP A 36 -12.63 -3.33 -21.30
C ASP A 36 -13.99 -3.20 -20.59
N GLY A 37 -14.25 -2.01 -20.02
CA GLY A 37 -15.59 -1.62 -19.58
C GLY A 37 -15.76 -0.91 -18.24
N GLN A 38 -14.69 -0.63 -17.48
CA GLN A 38 -14.79 0.27 -16.31
C GLN A 38 -14.64 1.72 -16.78
N GLY A 39 -15.63 2.57 -16.47
CA GLY A 39 -15.60 3.99 -16.84
C GLY A 39 -14.27 4.63 -16.41
N ALA A 40 -13.58 5.28 -17.36
CA ALA A 40 -12.27 5.86 -17.13
C ALA A 40 -12.35 6.88 -15.99
N ILE A 41 -11.56 6.68 -14.93
CA ILE A 41 -11.44 7.67 -13.85
C ILE A 41 -10.69 8.87 -14.44
N THR A 42 -11.41 9.97 -14.64
CA THR A 42 -10.87 11.20 -15.22
C THR A 42 -10.78 12.29 -14.15
N GLY A 43 -9.67 13.02 -14.13
CA GLY A 43 -9.43 14.10 -13.18
C GLY A 43 -8.03 14.00 -12.57
N THR A 44 -7.73 14.86 -11.61
CA THR A 44 -6.42 14.92 -10.94
C THR A 44 -6.54 14.62 -9.46
N VAL A 45 -5.62 13.83 -8.93
CA VAL A 45 -5.42 13.64 -7.49
C VAL A 45 -4.23 14.49 -7.06
N ARG A 46 -4.43 15.35 -6.06
CA ARG A 46 -3.36 16.15 -5.47
C ARG A 46 -3.28 15.87 -3.98
N TYR A 47 -2.06 15.73 -3.49
CA TYR A 47 -1.80 15.75 -2.06
C TYR A 47 -0.58 16.62 -1.77
N SER A 48 -0.62 17.27 -0.61
CA SER A 48 0.44 18.17 -0.15
C SER A 48 0.51 18.18 1.37
N GLY A 49 1.67 18.57 1.89
CA GLY A 49 1.87 18.79 3.31
C GLY A 49 2.90 19.88 3.52
N GLU A 50 2.68 20.67 4.57
CA GLU A 50 3.61 21.66 5.06
C GLU A 50 3.83 21.39 6.54
N LEU A 51 5.06 21.01 6.90
CA LEU A 51 5.49 20.78 8.27
C LEU A 51 6.47 21.88 8.66
N THR A 52 6.36 22.39 9.88
CA THR A 52 7.25 23.40 10.44
C THR A 52 8.20 22.83 11.49
N ALA A 53 7.98 21.57 11.92
CA ALA A 53 8.79 20.85 12.89
C ALA A 53 8.63 19.32 12.67
N PRO A 54 9.62 18.48 13.02
CA PRO A 54 10.93 18.84 13.57
C PRO A 54 11.84 19.59 12.58
N GLU A 55 11.59 19.43 11.28
CA GLU A 55 12.22 20.21 10.21
C GLU A 55 11.15 20.86 9.33
N GLN A 56 11.50 21.97 8.68
CA GLN A 56 10.59 22.59 7.71
C GLN A 56 10.58 21.77 6.42
N LEU A 57 9.43 21.16 6.12
CA LEU A 57 9.25 20.31 4.94
C LEU A 57 8.01 20.76 4.17
N ARG A 58 8.18 21.01 2.87
CA ARG A 58 7.09 21.25 1.94
C ARG A 58 7.06 20.14 0.91
N TRP A 59 5.90 19.54 0.75
CA TRP A 59 5.67 18.46 -0.18
C TRP A 59 4.40 18.71 -0.97
N ALA A 60 4.42 18.53 -2.28
CA ALA A 60 3.24 18.59 -3.12
C ALA A 60 3.43 17.72 -4.36
N ILE A 61 2.46 16.86 -4.64
CA ILE A 61 2.41 16.05 -5.85
C ILE A 61 1.00 16.16 -6.45
N THR A 62 0.94 16.27 -7.78
CA THR A 62 -0.29 16.16 -8.55
C THR A 62 -0.14 14.99 -9.52
N LEU A 63 -1.12 14.10 -9.56
CA LEU A 63 -1.18 12.93 -10.42
C LEU A 63 -2.48 12.98 -11.22
N GLU A 64 -2.46 12.46 -12.44
CA GLU A 64 -3.70 12.08 -13.10
C GLU A 64 -4.35 10.94 -12.31
N ALA A 65 -5.67 10.97 -12.16
CA ALA A 65 -6.40 9.98 -11.37
C ALA A 65 -6.19 8.56 -11.92
N GLU A 66 -6.11 8.42 -13.25
CA GLU A 66 -5.79 7.17 -13.91
C GLU A 66 -4.35 6.72 -13.64
N ALA A 67 -3.40 7.64 -13.58
CA ALA A 67 -2.01 7.31 -13.23
C ALA A 67 -1.90 6.81 -11.78
N ALA A 68 -2.65 7.41 -10.85
CA ALA A 68 -2.72 6.94 -9.47
C ALA A 68 -3.33 5.52 -9.37
N ARG A 69 -4.34 5.22 -10.19
CA ARG A 69 -4.99 3.89 -10.26
C ARG A 69 -4.05 2.79 -10.75
N LEU A 70 -3.11 3.14 -11.63
CA LEU A 70 -2.19 2.22 -12.30
C LEU A 70 -0.83 2.08 -11.61
N LEU A 71 -0.65 2.62 -10.40
CA LEU A 71 0.59 2.47 -9.65
C LEU A 71 0.93 0.98 -9.41
N PRO A 72 2.20 0.55 -9.52
CA PRO A 72 2.59 -0.84 -9.33
C PRO A 72 2.22 -1.38 -7.94
N GLY A 73 1.42 -2.45 -7.92
CA GLY A 73 0.83 -2.96 -6.68
C GLY A 73 1.81 -3.63 -5.70
N GLU A 74 2.91 -4.22 -6.18
CA GLU A 74 3.82 -5.01 -5.32
C GLU A 74 4.44 -4.17 -4.20
N LYS A 75 5.03 -3.01 -4.53
CA LYS A 75 5.63 -2.12 -3.53
C LYS A 75 4.60 -1.45 -2.63
N ILE A 76 3.42 -1.15 -3.16
CA ILE A 76 2.31 -0.62 -2.37
C ILE A 76 1.84 -1.67 -1.35
N ALA A 77 1.73 -2.93 -1.76
CA ALA A 77 1.33 -4.04 -0.89
C ALA A 77 2.37 -4.32 0.20
N GLU A 78 3.67 -4.23 -0.10
CA GLU A 78 4.74 -4.30 0.92
C GLU A 78 4.56 -3.22 1.99
N ILE A 79 4.31 -1.96 1.58
CA ILE A 79 4.07 -0.84 2.51
C ILE A 79 2.81 -1.11 3.36
N PHE A 80 1.69 -1.49 2.76
CA PHE A 80 0.47 -1.79 3.53
C PHE A 80 0.65 -2.98 4.46
N THR A 81 1.37 -4.01 4.04
CA THR A 81 1.73 -5.15 4.89
C THR A 81 2.62 -4.72 6.05
N ALA A 82 3.48 -3.71 5.88
CA ALA A 82 4.29 -3.14 6.94
C ALA A 82 3.47 -2.24 7.90
N LEU A 83 2.36 -1.66 7.44
CA LEU A 83 1.51 -0.75 8.23
C LEU A 83 0.31 -1.42 8.90
N SER A 84 -0.04 -2.65 8.51
CA SER A 84 -1.24 -3.36 9.00
C SER A 84 -1.21 -3.85 10.47
N SER A 85 -0.17 -3.52 11.24
CA SER A 85 -0.08 -3.93 12.66
C SER A 85 -0.30 -2.72 13.57
N PRO A 86 -1.24 -2.80 14.55
CA PRO A 86 -1.46 -1.73 15.50
C PRO A 86 -0.19 -1.30 16.25
N VAL A 87 0.65 -2.27 16.65
CA VAL A 87 1.93 -2.02 17.33
C VAL A 87 2.89 -1.21 16.44
N ARG A 88 2.96 -1.53 15.14
CA ARG A 88 3.80 -0.78 14.19
C ARG A 88 3.27 0.62 13.95
N LEU A 89 1.95 0.82 13.96
CA LEU A 89 1.35 2.16 13.85
C LEU A 89 1.67 3.03 15.07
N VAL A 90 1.71 2.45 16.28
CA VAL A 90 2.16 3.17 17.49
C VAL A 90 3.61 3.62 17.35
N MET A 91 4.52 2.71 16.97
CA MET A 91 5.92 3.09 16.75
C MET A 91 6.10 4.10 15.62
N LEU A 92 5.36 3.95 14.52
CA LEU A 92 5.44 4.88 13.40
C LEU A 92 5.05 6.29 13.82
N ARG A 93 4.00 6.45 14.63
CA ARG A 93 3.58 7.76 15.16
C ARG A 93 4.68 8.41 16.01
N GLU A 94 5.36 7.63 16.85
CA GLU A 94 6.52 8.10 17.60
C GLU A 94 7.66 8.54 16.66
N LEU A 95 7.97 7.72 15.66
CA LEU A 95 9.07 7.97 14.71
C LEU A 95 8.81 9.12 13.73
N ILE A 96 7.53 9.45 13.48
CA ILE A 96 7.13 10.66 12.74
C ILE A 96 7.38 11.93 13.58
N ALA A 97 7.22 11.85 14.91
CA ALA A 97 7.51 12.97 15.81
C ALA A 97 9.02 13.22 15.96
N GLY A 98 9.85 12.19 15.78
CA GLY A 98 11.29 12.30 15.65
C GLY A 98 12.04 10.98 15.81
N PRO A 99 13.38 10.98 15.67
CA PRO A 99 14.17 9.76 15.83
C PRO A 99 14.04 9.16 17.23
N ALA A 100 14.02 7.83 17.36
CA ALA A 100 13.92 7.15 18.65
C ALA A 100 14.90 5.97 18.76
N ALA A 101 15.57 5.87 19.92
CA ALA A 101 16.43 4.75 20.23
C ALA A 101 15.62 3.46 20.44
N PRO A 102 16.21 2.27 20.20
CA PRO A 102 15.51 0.99 20.41
C PRO A 102 14.92 0.85 21.83
N LYS A 103 15.63 1.36 22.85
CA LYS A 103 15.15 1.34 24.24
C LYS A 103 13.88 2.19 24.44
N GLN A 104 13.81 3.37 23.82
CA GLN A 104 12.62 4.23 23.89
C GLN A 104 11.41 3.55 23.24
N LEU A 105 11.61 2.92 22.08
CA LEU A 105 10.56 2.16 21.40
C LEU A 105 10.14 0.92 22.19
N GLN A 106 11.07 0.26 22.87
CA GLN A 106 10.77 -0.86 23.76
C GLN A 106 9.91 -0.42 24.95
N GLU A 107 10.28 0.69 25.59
CA GLU A 107 9.54 1.29 26.71
C GLU A 107 8.15 1.75 26.28
N LEU A 108 8.02 2.40 25.12
CA LEU A 108 6.75 2.79 24.51
C LEU A 108 5.79 1.61 24.34
N LEU A 109 6.32 0.44 23.97
CA LEU A 109 5.54 -0.78 23.77
C LEU A 109 5.36 -1.62 25.03
N GLY A 110 5.97 -1.24 26.16
CA GLY A 110 5.89 -1.98 27.42
C GLY A 110 6.55 -3.37 27.37
N TYR A 111 7.54 -3.57 26.51
CA TYR A 111 8.19 -4.88 26.35
C TYR A 111 9.31 -5.11 27.37
N SER A 112 9.24 -6.24 28.08
CA SER A 112 10.27 -6.64 29.05
C SER A 112 11.56 -7.19 28.42
N SER A 113 11.55 -7.47 27.11
CA SER A 113 12.72 -7.98 26.38
C SER A 113 12.80 -7.38 24.97
N PRO A 114 13.99 -7.32 24.34
CA PRO A 114 14.17 -6.59 23.08
C PRO A 114 13.75 -7.41 21.85
N GLY A 115 13.57 -8.72 21.98
CA GLY A 115 13.22 -9.61 20.86
C GLY A 115 11.95 -9.20 20.11
N PRO A 116 10.80 -9.02 20.80
CA PRO A 116 9.54 -8.58 20.18
C PRO A 116 9.65 -7.29 19.37
N LEU A 117 10.46 -6.33 19.83
CA LEU A 117 10.66 -5.05 19.12
C LEU A 117 11.25 -5.27 17.71
N TYR A 118 12.29 -6.09 17.58
CA TYR A 118 12.94 -6.32 16.29
C TYR A 118 12.04 -7.04 15.28
N HIS A 119 11.09 -7.85 15.75
CA HIS A 119 10.06 -8.43 14.88
C HIS A 119 9.17 -7.37 14.23
N HIS A 120 8.91 -6.25 14.91
CA HIS A 120 8.11 -5.16 14.36
C HIS A 120 8.93 -4.14 13.55
N LEU A 121 10.19 -3.91 13.92
CA LEU A 121 11.09 -3.02 13.19
C LEU A 121 11.49 -3.57 11.82
N LYS A 122 11.74 -4.89 11.73
CA LYS A 122 12.23 -5.50 10.48
C LYS A 122 11.30 -5.26 9.28
N PRO A 123 9.98 -5.50 9.36
CA PRO A 123 9.08 -5.18 8.24
C PRO A 123 9.06 -3.70 7.86
N LEU A 124 9.13 -2.79 8.84
CA LEU A 124 9.16 -1.34 8.58
C LEU A 124 10.44 -0.93 7.84
N GLN A 125 11.58 -1.50 8.23
CA GLN A 125 12.86 -1.27 7.56
C GLN A 125 12.89 -1.88 6.16
N SER A 126 12.42 -3.13 6.01
CA SER A 126 12.39 -3.81 4.71
C SER A 126 11.49 -3.11 3.69
N ALA A 127 10.43 -2.44 4.15
CA ALA A 127 9.57 -1.61 3.32
C ALA A 127 10.12 -0.18 3.09
N GLY A 128 11.28 0.17 3.66
CA GLY A 128 11.87 1.52 3.53
C GLY A 128 11.11 2.62 4.27
N ILE A 129 10.21 2.27 5.20
CA ILE A 129 9.42 3.23 5.98
C ILE A 129 10.29 3.89 7.06
N ILE A 130 11.23 3.13 7.62
CA ILE A 130 12.16 3.62 8.65
C ILE A 130 13.59 3.23 8.30
N GLU A 131 14.52 4.05 8.75
CA GLU A 131 15.96 3.83 8.65
C GLU A 131 16.60 3.90 10.03
N ARG A 132 17.84 3.42 10.13
CA ARG A 132 18.65 3.52 11.33
C ARG A 132 19.80 4.50 11.08
N ASP A 133 19.93 5.51 11.93
CA ASP A 133 20.99 6.51 11.83
C ASP A 133 22.34 6.00 12.39
N GLY A 134 23.37 6.85 12.32
CA GLY A 134 24.72 6.55 12.82
C GLY A 134 24.78 6.33 14.34
N ASP A 135 23.85 6.94 15.09
CA ASP A 135 23.72 6.77 16.54
C ASP A 135 22.87 5.54 16.92
N GLY A 136 22.41 4.80 15.90
CA GLY A 136 21.63 3.59 16.07
C GLY A 136 20.16 3.84 16.42
N ARG A 137 19.65 5.06 16.29
CA ARG A 137 18.24 5.41 16.46
C ARG A 137 17.49 5.14 15.18
N TYR A 138 16.21 4.82 15.30
CA TYR A 138 15.31 4.70 14.16
C TYR A 138 14.69 6.04 13.84
N HIS A 139 14.44 6.32 12.56
CA HIS A 139 13.74 7.51 12.11
C HIS A 139 12.98 7.22 10.81
N VAL A 140 11.98 8.06 10.51
CA VAL A 140 11.35 8.10 9.19
C VAL A 140 12.19 9.05 8.31
N PRO A 141 12.64 8.62 7.12
CA PRO A 141 13.34 9.52 6.19
C PRO A 141 12.47 10.72 5.82
N ALA A 142 13.04 11.92 5.74
CA ALA A 142 12.30 13.16 5.49
C ALA A 142 11.33 13.09 4.28
N PRO A 143 11.68 12.48 3.12
CA PRO A 143 10.75 12.34 2.00
C PRO A 143 9.50 11.48 2.30
N GLY A 144 9.56 10.59 3.30
CA GLY A 144 8.47 9.70 3.68
C GLY A 144 7.47 10.31 4.68
N VAL A 145 7.84 11.36 5.39
CA VAL A 145 7.04 11.89 6.52
C VAL A 145 5.66 12.36 6.07
N VAL A 146 5.58 13.24 5.06
CA VAL A 146 4.29 13.75 4.56
C VAL A 146 3.45 12.62 3.93
N PRO A 147 3.98 11.77 3.03
CA PRO A 147 3.23 10.63 2.51
C PRO A 147 2.68 9.70 3.60
N LEU A 148 3.43 9.40 4.66
CA LEU A 148 2.98 8.52 5.74
C LEU A 148 1.87 9.16 6.59
N LEU A 149 1.98 10.46 6.89
CA LEU A 149 0.90 11.21 7.54
C LEU A 149 -0.39 11.20 6.71
N LEU A 150 -0.26 11.37 5.39
CA LEU A 150 -1.39 11.29 4.46
C LEU A 150 -1.97 9.87 4.38
N LEU A 151 -1.15 8.82 4.41
CA LEU A 151 -1.65 7.45 4.48
C LEU A 151 -2.48 7.21 5.75
N LEU A 152 -2.01 7.70 6.90
CA LEU A 152 -2.74 7.60 8.17
C LEU A 152 -4.05 8.39 8.13
N ALA A 153 -4.03 9.62 7.58
CA ALA A 153 -5.22 10.45 7.44
C ALA A 153 -6.22 9.84 6.46
N SER A 154 -5.80 9.47 5.25
CA SER A 154 -6.67 8.83 4.26
C SER A 154 -7.28 7.52 4.78
N ALA A 155 -6.53 6.73 5.56
CA ALA A 155 -7.08 5.54 6.22
C ALA A 155 -8.16 5.90 7.25
N GLY A 156 -7.98 6.99 8.02
CA GLY A 156 -9.00 7.52 8.92
C GLY A 156 -10.26 8.00 8.17
N ASP A 157 -10.10 8.64 7.02
CA ASP A 157 -11.22 9.07 6.18
C ASP A 157 -12.04 7.88 5.66
N VAL A 158 -11.35 6.86 5.15
CA VAL A 158 -11.97 5.59 4.71
C VAL A 158 -12.68 4.89 5.88
N ALA A 159 -12.09 4.91 7.08
CA ALA A 159 -12.71 4.40 8.30
C ALA A 159 -13.90 5.24 8.78
N GLY A 160 -14.09 6.45 8.22
CA GLY A 160 -15.20 7.34 8.51
C GLY A 160 -14.94 8.30 9.68
N GLU A 161 -13.71 8.42 10.15
CA GLU A 161 -13.32 9.27 11.29
C GLU A 161 -13.55 10.77 11.01
N PHE A 162 -13.55 11.18 9.73
CA PHE A 162 -13.73 12.58 9.33
C PHE A 162 -15.13 12.93 8.79
N ARG A 163 -16.10 12.00 8.85
CA ARG A 163 -17.47 12.23 8.35
C ARG A 163 -18.24 13.37 9.05
N GLY A 164 -17.71 13.91 10.15
CA GLY A 164 -18.21 15.14 10.80
C GLY A 164 -17.29 16.36 10.70
N ALA A 165 -16.05 16.21 10.23
CA ALA A 165 -15.10 17.32 10.00
C ALA A 165 -15.27 17.93 8.60
N SER A 166 -15.84 17.15 7.67
CA SER A 166 -16.21 17.58 6.32
C SER A 166 -17.68 18.00 6.25
N ALA A 167 -18.07 18.98 7.05
CA ALA A 167 -19.20 19.83 6.69
C ALA A 167 -18.64 21.00 5.87
N HIS A 168 -18.37 20.80 4.57
CA HIS A 168 -18.17 21.82 3.52
C HIS A 168 -17.82 21.09 2.21
N ASP A 169 -18.34 21.39 1.04
CA ASP A 169 -19.48 22.17 0.55
C ASP A 169 -19.50 21.80 -0.96
N ARG A 170 -20.63 21.27 -1.45
CA ARG A 170 -21.01 21.05 -2.86
C ARG A 170 -20.19 20.08 -3.74
#